data_AF-A0A2M7V4I0-F1
#
_entry.id   AF-A0A2M7V4I0-F1
#
_cell.length_a   1.000
_cell.length_b   1.000
_cell.length_c   1.000
_cell.angle_alpha   90.00
_cell.angle_beta   90.00
_cell.angle_gamma   90.00
#
_symmetry.space_group_name_H-M   'P 1'
#
loop_
_entity.id
_entity.type
_entity.pdbx_description
1 polymer ?
#
loop_
_entity_poly.entity_id
_entity_poly.type
_entity_poly.pdbx_seq_one_letter_code
_entity_poly.pdbx_strand_id
1 'polypeptide(L)'
;MSRVYAVYSEILNELEYNLLDVIIFFMNYNEVQSKLRLIYSSINHQNEYQELALKRMKSDGTIGNEALIVISFYDEKEEPDVLNQINNVISNLAHIKDCLKNNLTERGDDNKIIEAEIDNSLPLQLIIDLANQQKHSYPLKNKRSQKDPLIKNIGRALCVSDKPDNIIYKGPNGSQMKNCMTKIIAEITDSKGIFLCYLDDLINDALNDWENIIKKYNIT
;
A
#
# COMPACT_ATOMS: atom_id res chain seq x y z
N MET A 1 -5.60 7.42 -17.85
CA MET A 1 -6.61 7.12 -16.81
C MET A 1 -6.22 5.82 -16.14
N SER A 2 -6.01 5.84 -14.83
CA SER A 2 -5.69 4.62 -14.06
C SER A 2 -6.92 3.70 -14.00
N ARG A 3 -6.71 2.39 -14.18
CA ARG A 3 -7.76 1.35 -14.14
C ARG A 3 -8.62 1.38 -12.86
N VAL A 4 -8.04 1.86 -11.76
CA VAL A 4 -8.72 2.03 -10.46
C VAL A 4 -9.94 2.96 -10.56
N TYR A 5 -9.90 3.96 -11.46
CA TYR A 5 -10.99 4.92 -11.62
C TYR A 5 -12.16 4.40 -12.46
N ALA A 6 -11.91 3.56 -13.47
CA ALA A 6 -12.99 3.01 -14.30
C ALA A 6 -13.95 2.16 -13.46
N VAL A 7 -13.41 1.38 -12.52
CA VAL A 7 -14.19 0.56 -11.58
C VAL A 7 -14.94 1.43 -10.56
N TYR A 8 -14.33 2.52 -10.07
CA TYR A 8 -14.97 3.42 -9.11
C TYR A 8 -16.13 4.24 -9.71
N SER A 9 -16.04 4.67 -10.97
CA SER A 9 -17.11 5.46 -11.61
C SER A 9 -18.36 4.65 -11.95
N GLU A 10 -18.20 3.35 -12.25
CA GLU A 10 -19.34 2.46 -12.50
C GLU A 10 -20.11 2.18 -11.20
N ILE A 11 -19.41 1.99 -10.08
CA ILE A 11 -20.02 1.73 -8.76
C ILE A 11 -20.77 2.95 -8.22
N LEU A 12 -20.29 4.17 -8.47
CA LEU A 12 -20.91 5.39 -7.95
C LEU A 12 -22.16 5.83 -8.72
N ASN A 13 -22.28 5.48 -10.01
CA ASN A 13 -23.46 5.83 -10.81
C ASN A 13 -24.70 4.96 -10.51
N GLU A 14 -24.56 3.85 -9.78
CA GLU A 14 -25.68 2.99 -9.37
C GLU A 14 -26.34 3.43 -8.04
N LEU A 15 -25.84 4.47 -7.36
CA LEU A 15 -26.19 4.77 -5.96
C LEU A 15 -27.02 6.05 -5.72
N GLU A 16 -27.73 6.57 -6.71
CA GLU A 16 -28.79 7.55 -6.44
C GLU A 16 -30.13 6.86 -6.12
N TYR A 17 -30.59 7.10 -4.87
CA TYR A 17 -31.92 6.82 -4.26
C TYR A 17 -32.16 5.48 -3.54
N ASN A 18 -31.93 5.45 -2.21
CA ASN A 18 -33.02 5.55 -1.22
C ASN A 18 -32.49 5.56 0.24
N LEU A 19 -32.90 6.57 1.00
CA LEU A 19 -32.51 6.86 2.40
C LEU A 19 -33.13 5.91 3.46
N LEU A 20 -33.66 4.76 3.04
CA LEU A 20 -34.23 3.71 3.90
C LEU A 20 -33.38 2.44 3.98
N ASP A 21 -32.34 2.34 3.15
CA ASP A 21 -31.37 1.25 3.15
C ASP A 21 -30.17 1.62 4.04
N VAL A 22 -30.39 1.71 5.36
CA VAL A 22 -29.29 1.45 6.30
C VAL A 22 -29.02 -0.06 6.22
N ILE A 23 -28.41 -0.47 5.11
CA ILE A 23 -27.80 -1.79 4.96
C ILE A 23 -26.76 -1.83 6.07
N ILE A 24 -27.03 -2.64 7.08
CA ILE A 24 -25.98 -3.15 7.95
C ILE A 24 -25.05 -3.90 7.00
N PHE A 25 -23.98 -3.22 6.56
CA PHE A 25 -22.99 -3.79 5.66
C PHE A 25 -22.19 -4.81 6.48
N PHE A 26 -22.71 -6.04 6.55
CA PHE A 26 -21.96 -7.15 7.10
C PHE A 26 -20.81 -7.46 6.13
N MET A 27 -19.63 -6.92 6.42
CA MET A 27 -18.42 -7.35 5.74
C MET A 27 -18.13 -8.80 6.09
N ASN A 28 -18.19 -9.68 5.09
CA ASN A 28 -17.65 -11.02 5.22
C ASN A 28 -16.13 -10.96 5.02
N TYR A 29 -15.37 -11.03 6.11
CA TYR A 29 -13.91 -10.98 6.07
C TYR A 29 -13.27 -12.19 5.36
N ASN A 30 -14.04 -13.23 5.08
CA ASN A 30 -13.60 -14.39 4.29
C ASN A 30 -13.85 -14.24 2.79
N GLU A 31 -14.54 -13.18 2.36
CA GLU A 31 -14.80 -12.90 0.95
C GLU A 31 -13.66 -12.09 0.35
N VAL A 32 -13.15 -12.56 -0.80
CA VAL A 32 -12.00 -11.96 -1.49
C VAL A 32 -12.27 -10.50 -1.86
N GLN A 33 -13.46 -10.20 -2.37
CA GLN A 33 -13.84 -8.83 -2.75
C GLN A 33 -13.84 -7.87 -1.56
N SER A 34 -14.40 -8.32 -0.43
CA SER A 34 -14.40 -7.54 0.81
C SER A 34 -12.97 -7.24 1.29
N LYS A 35 -12.04 -8.20 1.14
CA LYS A 35 -10.63 -8.01 1.50
C LYS A 35 -9.87 -7.10 0.52
N LEU A 36 -10.12 -7.23 -0.78
CA LEU A 36 -9.56 -6.31 -1.78
C LEU A 36 -10.01 -4.88 -1.53
N ARG A 37 -11.30 -4.65 -1.23
CA ARG A 37 -11.82 -3.31 -0.86
C ARG A 37 -11.09 -2.73 0.35
N LEU A 38 -10.82 -3.53 1.38
CA LEU A 38 -10.03 -3.12 2.54
C LEU A 38 -8.61 -2.72 2.18
N ILE A 39 -7.97 -3.45 1.28
CA ILE A 39 -6.60 -3.17 0.82
C ILE A 39 -6.57 -1.87 0.03
N TYR A 40 -7.46 -1.72 -0.95
CA TYR A 40 -7.60 -0.48 -1.71
C TYR A 40 -7.89 0.72 -0.82
N SER A 41 -8.76 0.56 0.18
CA SER A 41 -9.00 1.57 1.20
C SER A 41 -7.73 1.89 2.00
N SER A 42 -6.98 0.87 2.46
CA SER A 42 -5.76 1.07 3.24
C SER A 42 -4.65 1.76 2.44
N ILE A 43 -4.48 1.40 1.16
CA ILE A 43 -3.55 2.07 0.24
C ILE A 43 -3.98 3.52 0.03
N ASN A 44 -5.28 3.76 -0.19
CA ASN A 44 -5.80 5.12 -0.35
C ASN A 44 -5.59 6.00 0.89
N HIS A 45 -5.57 5.43 2.11
CA HIS A 45 -5.26 6.17 3.33
C HIS A 45 -3.78 6.58 3.43
N GLN A 46 -2.88 5.96 2.66
CA GLN A 46 -1.49 6.42 2.55
C GLN A 46 -1.36 7.70 1.69
N ASN A 47 -2.41 8.02 0.93
CA ASN A 47 -2.51 9.27 0.19
C ASN A 47 -3.25 10.29 1.05
N GLU A 48 -2.54 11.33 1.47
CA GLU A 48 -3.13 12.40 2.27
C GLU A 48 -3.48 13.58 1.36
N TYR A 49 -4.79 13.80 1.21
CA TYR A 49 -5.42 14.88 0.44
C TYR A 49 -5.78 16.07 1.34
N GLN A 50 -4.85 16.47 2.22
CA GLN A 50 -5.02 17.63 3.10
C GLN A 50 -3.79 18.52 3.02
N GLU A 51 -3.94 19.80 3.35
CA GLU A 51 -2.81 20.73 3.45
C GLU A 51 -1.96 20.35 4.65
N LEU A 52 -0.89 19.57 4.40
CA LEU A 52 0.12 19.32 5.43
C LEU A 52 1.00 20.55 5.59
N ALA A 53 1.07 21.07 6.82
CA ALA A 53 2.03 22.10 7.15
C ALA A 53 3.45 21.55 6.92
N LEU A 54 4.21 22.19 6.04
CA LEU A 54 5.59 21.84 5.75
C LEU A 54 6.39 21.86 7.05
N LYS A 55 6.86 20.69 7.49
CA LYS A 55 7.52 20.53 8.80
C LYS A 55 9.00 20.86 8.72
N ARG A 56 9.67 20.49 7.63
CA ARG A 56 11.10 20.73 7.46
C ARG A 56 11.44 20.99 6.00
N MET A 57 12.01 22.15 5.71
CA MET A 57 12.68 22.42 4.44
C MET A 57 14.17 22.46 4.72
N LYS A 58 14.94 21.56 4.13
CA LYS A 58 16.40 21.63 4.13
C LYS A 58 16.88 21.87 2.71
N SER A 59 17.65 22.93 2.52
CA SER A 59 18.53 23.07 1.37
C SER A 59 19.77 22.25 1.67
N ASP A 60 19.80 20.98 1.27
CA ASP A 60 20.96 20.11 1.53
C ASP A 60 21.85 20.09 0.29
N GLY A 61 22.73 21.08 0.21
CA GLY A 61 23.81 21.14 -0.78
C GLY A 61 23.38 21.34 -2.25
N THR A 62 24.39 21.30 -3.12
CA THR A 62 24.25 21.37 -4.57
C THR A 62 24.68 20.06 -5.20
N ILE A 63 23.88 19.50 -6.11
CA ILE A 63 24.34 18.45 -7.03
C ILE A 63 24.81 19.17 -8.29
N GLY A 64 26.12 19.39 -8.40
CA GLY A 64 26.68 20.25 -9.45
C GLY A 64 26.35 21.73 -9.22
N ASN A 65 25.75 22.39 -10.22
CA ASN A 65 25.29 23.79 -10.13
C ASN A 65 23.83 23.93 -9.66
N GLU A 66 23.14 22.84 -9.34
CA GLU A 66 21.73 22.85 -8.97
C GLU A 66 21.57 22.69 -7.46
N ALA A 67 20.77 23.57 -6.84
CA ALA A 67 20.45 23.49 -5.42
C ALA A 67 19.45 22.36 -5.16
N LEU A 68 19.79 21.45 -4.24
CA LEU A 68 18.89 20.39 -3.80
C LEU A 68 18.03 20.90 -2.64
N ILE A 69 16.74 21.07 -2.90
CA ILE A 69 15.75 21.38 -1.85
C ILE A 69 15.08 20.08 -1.42
N VAL A 70 15.43 19.61 -0.23
CA VAL A 70 14.75 18.51 0.44
C VAL A 70 13.56 19.09 1.21
N ILE A 71 12.36 18.83 0.70
CA ILE A 71 11.10 19.15 1.37
C ILE A 71 10.63 17.90 2.11
N SER A 72 10.57 17.97 3.44
CA SER A 72 10.01 16.90 4.27
C SER A 72 8.70 17.35 4.92
N PHE A 73 7.67 16.54 4.71
CA PHE A 73 6.39 16.62 5.40
C PHE A 73 6.31 15.66 6.60
N TYR A 74 7.43 15.00 6.92
CA TYR A 74 7.53 13.99 7.96
C TYR A 74 8.00 14.60 9.29
N ASP A 75 7.26 14.33 10.36
CA ASP A 75 7.65 14.59 11.74
C ASP A 75 8.07 13.26 12.38
N GLU A 76 9.25 13.20 13.02
CA GLU A 76 9.72 11.98 13.71
C GLU A 76 8.72 11.51 14.78
N LYS A 77 7.89 12.42 15.31
CA LYS A 77 6.80 12.08 16.24
C LYS A 77 5.65 11.30 15.58
N GLU A 78 5.50 11.42 14.27
CA GLU A 78 4.48 10.71 13.47
C GLU A 78 5.00 9.34 12.99
N GLU A 79 6.26 8.99 13.24
CA GLU A 79 6.87 7.72 12.84
C GLU A 79 6.04 6.50 13.24
N PRO A 80 5.55 6.37 14.49
CA PRO A 80 4.74 5.21 14.88
C PRO A 80 3.45 5.10 14.08
N ASP A 81 2.81 6.22 13.75
CA ASP A 81 1.55 6.25 13.01
C ASP A 81 1.77 5.88 11.54
N VAL A 82 2.81 6.43 10.91
CA VAL A 82 3.18 6.09 9.53
C VAL A 82 3.57 4.62 9.43
N LEU A 83 4.38 4.12 10.37
CA LEU A 83 4.74 2.70 10.41
C LEU A 83 3.52 1.79 10.63
N ASN A 84 2.57 2.20 11.49
CA ASN A 84 1.31 1.48 11.67
C ASN A 84 0.49 1.44 10.38
N GLN A 85 0.42 2.53 9.62
CA GLN A 85 -0.26 2.55 8.32
C GLN A 85 0.39 1.59 7.32
N ILE A 86 1.73 1.60 7.23
CA ILE A 86 2.47 0.66 6.37
C ILE A 86 2.20 -0.79 6.79
N ASN A 87 2.29 -1.09 8.09
CA ASN A 87 2.05 -2.42 8.63
C ASN A 87 0.61 -2.89 8.40
N ASN A 88 -0.37 -2.00 8.45
CA ASN A 88 -1.77 -2.32 8.15
C ASN A 88 -1.94 -2.75 6.68
N VAL A 89 -1.30 -2.05 5.74
CA VAL A 89 -1.33 -2.44 4.31
C VAL A 89 -0.66 -3.80 4.11
N ILE A 90 0.54 -3.99 4.65
CA ILE A 90 1.30 -5.26 4.56
C ILE A 90 0.51 -6.43 5.16
N SER A 91 -0.06 -6.24 6.36
CA SER A 91 -0.86 -7.26 7.02
C SER A 91 -2.11 -7.62 6.22
N ASN A 92 -2.80 -6.63 5.65
CA ASN A 92 -3.97 -6.86 4.81
C ASN A 92 -3.63 -7.63 3.52
N LEU A 93 -2.54 -7.27 2.85
CA LEU A 93 -2.04 -8.00 1.67
C LEU A 93 -1.66 -9.44 2.03
N ALA A 94 -0.97 -9.65 3.16
CA ALA A 94 -0.56 -10.99 3.59
C ALA A 94 -1.76 -11.89 3.94
N HIS A 95 -2.85 -11.32 4.45
CA HIS A 95 -4.06 -12.08 4.81
C HIS A 95 -4.88 -12.54 3.59
N ILE A 96 -4.67 -11.99 2.39
CA ILE A 96 -5.32 -12.50 1.17
C ILE A 96 -5.03 -13.99 1.01
N LYS A 97 -3.79 -14.43 1.27
CA LYS A 97 -3.40 -15.84 1.20
C LYS A 97 -4.40 -16.75 1.92
N ASP A 98 -4.71 -16.44 3.18
CA ASP A 98 -5.56 -17.30 4.01
C ASP A 98 -7.01 -17.29 3.47
N CYS A 99 -7.49 -16.15 2.99
CA CYS A 99 -8.79 -16.02 2.33
C CYS A 99 -8.87 -16.88 1.06
N LEU A 100 -7.86 -16.81 0.16
CA LEU A 100 -7.83 -17.62 -1.06
C LEU A 100 -7.75 -19.12 -0.77
N LYS A 101 -6.94 -19.52 0.22
CA LYS A 101 -6.83 -20.93 0.62
C LYS A 101 -8.14 -21.48 1.18
N ASN A 102 -8.84 -20.69 1.99
CA ASN A 102 -10.15 -21.07 2.51
C ASN A 102 -11.16 -21.21 1.37
N ASN A 103 -11.22 -20.24 0.45
CA ASN A 103 -12.12 -20.27 -0.71
C ASN A 103 -11.91 -21.53 -1.58
N LEU A 104 -10.65 -21.92 -1.84
CA LEU A 104 -10.34 -23.15 -2.57
C LEU A 104 -10.73 -24.41 -1.78
N THR A 105 -10.47 -24.42 -0.48
CA THR A 105 -10.82 -25.56 0.38
C THR A 105 -12.34 -25.78 0.41
N GLU A 106 -13.13 -24.71 0.48
CA GLU A 106 -14.60 -24.76 0.43
C GLU A 106 -15.14 -25.29 -0.91
N ARG A 107 -14.40 -25.10 -2.01
CA ARG A 107 -14.71 -25.64 -3.34
C ARG A 107 -14.22 -27.08 -3.55
N GLY A 108 -13.43 -27.62 -2.62
CA GLY A 108 -12.81 -28.94 -2.73
C GLY A 108 -11.51 -28.96 -3.55
N ASP A 109 -10.95 -27.80 -3.85
CA ASP A 109 -9.70 -27.64 -4.62
C ASP A 109 -8.46 -27.73 -3.71
N ASP A 110 -7.29 -27.99 -4.32
CA ASP A 110 -6.02 -28.03 -3.58
C ASP A 110 -5.55 -26.63 -3.20
N ASN A 111 -5.64 -26.28 -1.92
CA ASN A 111 -5.19 -24.99 -1.41
C ASN A 111 -3.66 -24.79 -1.44
N LYS A 112 -2.87 -25.85 -1.70
CA LYS A 112 -1.40 -25.74 -1.82
C LYS A 112 -0.98 -24.99 -3.08
N ILE A 113 -1.86 -24.86 -4.08
CA ILE A 113 -1.56 -24.08 -5.28
C ILE A 113 -1.26 -22.62 -4.92
N ILE A 114 -1.92 -22.05 -3.91
CA ILE A 114 -1.66 -20.68 -3.44
C ILE A 114 -0.26 -20.55 -2.85
N GLU A 115 0.19 -21.57 -2.12
CA GLU A 115 1.57 -21.60 -1.59
C GLU A 115 2.59 -21.65 -2.72
N ALA A 116 2.34 -22.43 -3.77
CA ALA A 116 3.20 -22.48 -4.95
C ALA A 116 3.24 -21.15 -5.71
N GLU A 117 2.12 -20.44 -5.86
CA GLU A 117 2.13 -19.12 -6.50
C GLU A 117 2.92 -18.10 -5.67
N ILE A 118 2.78 -18.11 -4.35
CA ILE A 118 3.60 -17.28 -3.44
C ILE A 118 5.08 -17.60 -3.62
N ASP A 119 5.46 -18.87 -3.61
CA ASP A 119 6.85 -19.28 -3.70
C ASP A 119 7.49 -18.93 -5.06
N ASN A 120 6.68 -18.59 -6.07
CA ASN A 120 7.12 -18.08 -7.37
C ASN A 120 7.06 -16.55 -7.50
N SER A 121 6.50 -15.82 -6.54
CA SER A 121 6.43 -14.35 -6.53
C SER A 121 7.29 -13.76 -5.41
N LEU A 122 8.36 -13.05 -5.81
CA LEU A 122 9.20 -12.32 -4.85
C LEU A 122 8.40 -11.24 -4.09
N PRO A 123 7.56 -10.40 -4.73
CA PRO A 123 6.70 -9.44 -4.03
C PRO A 123 5.84 -10.08 -2.93
N LEU A 124 5.17 -11.19 -3.23
CA LEU A 124 4.33 -11.90 -2.25
C LEU A 124 5.16 -12.49 -1.10
N GLN A 125 6.33 -13.05 -1.40
CA GLN A 125 7.25 -13.55 -0.36
C GLN A 125 7.71 -12.45 0.58
N LEU A 126 8.06 -11.27 0.05
CA LEU A 126 8.48 -10.12 0.85
C LEU A 126 7.34 -9.59 1.74
N ILE A 127 6.12 -9.47 1.19
CA ILE A 127 4.93 -9.07 1.98
C ILE A 127 4.68 -10.04 3.14
N ILE A 128 4.75 -11.36 2.87
CA ILE A 128 4.51 -12.38 3.90
C ILE A 128 5.61 -12.37 4.96
N ASP A 129 6.87 -12.23 4.56
CA ASP A 129 7.99 -12.13 5.49
C ASP A 129 7.85 -10.88 6.37
N LEU A 130 7.55 -9.71 5.81
CA LEU A 130 7.32 -8.48 6.57
C LEU A 130 6.13 -8.62 7.55
N ALA A 131 5.00 -9.18 7.10
CA ALA A 131 3.84 -9.41 7.98
C ALA A 131 4.15 -10.39 9.11
N ASN A 132 4.97 -11.41 8.85
CA ASN A 132 5.39 -12.38 9.85
C ASN A 132 6.37 -11.78 10.87
N GLN A 133 7.27 -10.89 10.45
CA GLN A 133 8.16 -10.15 11.35
C GLN A 133 7.41 -9.22 12.31
N GLN A 134 6.20 -8.77 11.96
CA GLN A 134 5.37 -8.00 12.90
C GLN A 134 4.81 -8.90 14.01
N LYS A 135 4.44 -10.14 13.66
CA LYS A 135 3.81 -11.10 14.58
C LYS A 135 4.84 -11.91 15.40
N HIS A 136 6.03 -12.07 14.86
CA HIS A 136 7.10 -12.88 15.41
C HIS A 136 8.36 -12.05 15.57
N SER A 137 9.29 -12.46 16.42
CA SER A 137 10.55 -11.73 16.57
C SER A 137 11.39 -11.76 15.29
N TYR A 138 12.15 -10.69 15.07
CA TYR A 138 13.19 -10.63 14.05
C TYR A 138 14.53 -11.19 14.59
N PRO A 139 15.34 -11.89 13.78
CA PRO A 139 15.07 -12.33 12.41
C PRO A 139 14.11 -13.53 12.36
N LEU A 140 13.42 -13.71 11.23
CA LEU A 140 12.53 -14.85 11.04
C LEU A 140 13.33 -16.14 10.88
N LYS A 141 12.93 -17.20 11.60
CA LYS A 141 13.53 -18.53 11.42
C LYS A 141 13.20 -19.14 10.06
N ASN A 142 11.95 -18.99 9.62
CA ASN A 142 11.43 -19.53 8.38
C ASN A 142 10.96 -18.37 7.49
N LYS A 143 11.91 -17.76 6.79
CA LYS A 143 11.65 -16.72 5.77
C LYS A 143 11.44 -17.37 4.41
N ARG A 144 10.52 -16.84 3.60
CA ARG A 144 10.28 -17.33 2.24
C ARG A 144 11.26 -16.74 1.24
N SER A 145 11.42 -15.41 1.27
CA SER A 145 12.25 -14.66 0.32
C SER A 145 13.75 -14.94 0.46
N GLN A 146 14.16 -15.52 1.60
CA GLN A 146 15.55 -15.60 2.04
C GLN A 146 16.25 -14.25 2.26
N LYS A 147 15.53 -13.11 2.17
CA LYS A 147 16.11 -11.76 2.23
C LYS A 147 16.11 -11.10 3.62
N ASP A 148 15.29 -11.56 4.56
CA ASP A 148 15.05 -10.84 5.83
C ASP A 148 14.71 -9.36 5.58
N PRO A 149 13.62 -9.07 4.86
CA PRO A 149 13.29 -7.71 4.46
C PRO A 149 13.10 -6.79 5.67
N LEU A 150 13.46 -5.52 5.53
CA LEU A 150 13.31 -4.46 6.51
C LEU A 150 12.80 -3.20 5.82
N ILE A 151 11.86 -2.51 6.46
CA ILE A 151 11.36 -1.20 6.01
C ILE A 151 12.31 -0.13 6.55
N LYS A 152 12.89 0.69 5.67
CA LYS A 152 13.83 1.77 6.01
C LYS A 152 13.47 3.05 5.28
N ASN A 153 14.10 4.16 5.71
CA ASN A 153 14.00 5.45 5.04
C ASN A 153 12.55 5.90 4.81
N ILE A 154 11.72 5.74 5.86
CA ILE A 154 10.31 6.12 5.84
C ILE A 154 10.20 7.64 5.77
N GLY A 155 9.35 8.14 4.88
CA GLY A 155 9.07 9.55 4.73
C GLY A 155 7.75 9.81 4.00
N ARG A 156 7.52 11.09 3.67
CA ARG A 156 6.41 11.52 2.83
C ARG A 156 6.94 12.33 1.66
N ALA A 157 6.45 12.04 0.46
CA ALA A 157 6.75 12.78 -0.76
C ALA A 157 5.51 13.49 -1.28
N LEU A 158 5.71 14.65 -1.93
CA LEU A 158 4.65 15.33 -2.66
C LEU A 158 4.51 14.69 -4.05
N CYS A 159 3.30 14.29 -4.41
CA CYS A 159 2.99 13.65 -5.68
C CYS A 159 1.84 14.38 -6.37
N VAL A 160 1.71 14.18 -7.68
CA VAL A 160 0.52 14.63 -8.42
C VAL A 160 -0.69 13.86 -7.88
N SER A 161 -1.75 14.58 -7.55
CA SER A 161 -3.00 13.97 -7.11
C SER A 161 -3.68 13.29 -8.29
N ASP A 162 -4.21 12.11 -8.04
CA ASP A 162 -5.05 11.37 -8.98
C ASP A 162 -6.52 11.83 -8.92
N LYS A 163 -6.86 12.68 -7.95
CA LYS A 163 -8.17 13.31 -7.81
C LYS A 163 -8.11 14.77 -8.26
N PRO A 164 -9.17 15.31 -8.87
CA PRO A 164 -9.32 16.76 -9.00
C PRO A 164 -9.60 17.35 -7.62
N ASP A 165 -8.55 17.65 -6.88
CA ASP A 165 -8.61 18.28 -5.57
C ASP A 165 -8.11 19.73 -5.66
N ASN A 166 -8.87 20.65 -5.05
CA ASN A 166 -8.52 22.08 -5.03
C ASN A 166 -7.39 22.40 -4.03
N ILE A 167 -6.54 21.43 -3.70
CA ILE A 167 -5.46 21.61 -2.74
C ILE A 167 -4.33 22.37 -3.43
N ILE A 168 -3.89 23.44 -2.78
CA ILE A 168 -2.83 24.31 -3.28
C ILE A 168 -1.72 24.34 -2.24
N TYR A 169 -0.61 23.68 -2.54
CA TYR A 169 0.59 23.78 -1.72
C TYR A 169 1.33 25.05 -2.09
N LYS A 170 1.54 25.93 -1.10
CA LYS A 170 2.26 27.20 -1.27
C LYS A 170 3.70 27.03 -0.79
N GLY A 171 4.64 27.20 -1.71
CA GLY A 171 6.06 27.28 -1.40
C GLY A 171 6.51 28.71 -1.05
N PRO A 172 7.80 28.88 -0.70
CA PRO A 172 8.40 30.19 -0.49
C PRO A 172 8.20 31.11 -1.71
N ASN A 173 8.08 32.41 -1.47
CA ASN A 173 7.92 33.43 -2.52
C ASN A 173 6.63 33.31 -3.37
N GLY A 174 5.63 32.58 -2.89
CA GLY A 174 4.32 32.50 -3.55
C GLY A 174 4.23 31.49 -4.69
N SER A 175 5.24 30.63 -4.87
CA SER A 175 5.12 29.46 -5.76
C SER A 175 3.97 28.56 -5.31
N GLN A 176 3.20 28.01 -6.24
CA GLN A 176 2.04 27.18 -5.93
C GLN A 176 2.06 25.90 -6.76
N MET A 177 1.78 24.78 -6.11
CA MET A 177 1.48 23.51 -6.76
C MET A 177 0.02 23.17 -6.49
N LYS A 178 -0.74 22.94 -7.55
CA LYS A 178 -2.15 22.53 -7.49
C LYS A 178 -2.27 21.05 -7.84
N ASN A 179 -3.36 20.44 -7.41
CA ASN A 179 -3.68 19.04 -7.69
C ASN A 179 -2.55 18.11 -7.24
N CYS A 180 -2.16 18.23 -5.97
CA CYS A 180 -1.12 17.40 -5.39
C CYS A 180 -1.53 16.84 -4.04
N MET A 181 -0.98 15.67 -3.75
CA MET A 181 -1.18 14.91 -2.52
C MET A 181 0.18 14.60 -1.90
N THR A 182 0.19 14.26 -0.62
CA THR A 182 1.38 13.62 -0.04
C THR A 182 1.17 12.12 0.04
N LYS A 183 2.24 11.37 -0.18
CA LYS A 183 2.24 9.91 -0.17
C LYS A 183 3.38 9.40 0.70
N ILE A 184 3.12 8.35 1.47
CA ILE A 184 4.16 7.64 2.24
C ILE A 184 5.13 6.97 1.25
N ILE A 185 6.43 7.20 1.48
CA ILE A 185 7.51 6.53 0.77
C ILE A 185 8.39 5.79 1.76
N ALA A 186 8.92 4.64 1.35
CA ALA A 186 9.89 3.87 2.12
C ALA A 186 10.66 2.94 1.19
N GLU A 187 11.81 2.47 1.67
CA GLU A 187 12.64 1.49 1.01
C GLU A 187 12.52 0.13 1.70
N ILE A 188 12.52 -0.93 0.91
CA ILE A 188 12.62 -2.30 1.39
C ILE A 188 14.06 -2.74 1.16
N THR A 189 14.74 -3.09 2.25
CA THR A 189 16.15 -3.54 2.24
C THR A 189 16.27 -4.93 2.82
N ASP A 190 17.33 -5.67 2.49
CA ASP A 190 17.67 -6.91 3.18
C ASP A 190 18.31 -6.64 4.56
N SER A 191 18.60 -7.70 5.32
CA SER A 191 19.28 -7.59 6.63
C SER A 191 20.67 -6.95 6.58
N LYS A 192 21.29 -6.89 5.40
CA LYS A 192 22.61 -6.25 5.17
C LYS A 192 22.47 -4.81 4.70
N GLY A 193 21.25 -4.30 4.51
CA GLY A 193 20.97 -2.96 4.00
C GLY A 193 21.04 -2.84 2.48
N ILE A 194 21.05 -3.96 1.75
CA ILE A 194 20.98 -3.95 0.28
C ILE A 194 19.54 -3.61 -0.11
N PHE A 195 19.38 -2.59 -0.95
CA PHE A 195 18.09 -2.19 -1.52
C PHE A 195 17.48 -3.33 -2.34
N LEU A 196 16.20 -3.62 -2.08
CA LEU A 196 15.41 -4.61 -2.82
C LEU A 196 14.40 -3.93 -3.75
N CYS A 197 13.58 -3.03 -3.21
CA CYS A 197 12.58 -2.25 -3.95
C CYS A 197 12.04 -1.09 -3.10
N TYR A 198 11.25 -0.20 -3.73
CA TYR A 198 10.45 0.78 -2.98
C TYR A 198 9.16 0.14 -2.45
N LEU A 199 8.63 0.68 -1.35
CA LEU A 199 7.40 0.20 -0.74
C LEU A 199 6.21 0.24 -1.71
N ASP A 200 6.10 1.30 -2.50
CA ASP A 200 5.01 1.46 -3.47
C ASP A 200 5.05 0.39 -4.56
N ASP A 201 6.24 0.13 -5.11
CA ASP A 201 6.44 -0.95 -6.09
C ASP A 201 6.08 -2.31 -5.49
N LEU A 202 6.53 -2.58 -4.26
CA LEU A 202 6.20 -3.83 -3.56
C LEU A 202 4.68 -4.01 -3.38
N ILE A 203 3.97 -2.96 -2.96
CA ILE A 203 2.51 -3.00 -2.77
C ILE A 203 1.80 -3.25 -4.10
N ASN A 204 2.17 -2.51 -5.15
CA ASN A 204 1.53 -2.61 -6.45
C ASN A 204 1.80 -3.97 -7.12
N ASP A 205 3.03 -4.46 -7.06
CA ASP A 205 3.39 -5.76 -7.62
C ASP A 205 2.70 -6.91 -6.86
N ALA A 206 2.68 -6.86 -5.52
CA ALA A 206 1.97 -7.86 -4.72
C ALA A 206 0.46 -7.86 -4.98
N LEU A 207 -0.14 -6.68 -5.16
CA LEU A 207 -1.56 -6.55 -5.49
C LEU A 207 -1.85 -7.14 -6.88
N ASN A 208 -1.04 -6.80 -7.88
CA ASN A 208 -1.14 -7.35 -9.24
C ASN A 208 -1.02 -8.89 -9.22
N ASP A 209 -0.08 -9.43 -8.44
CA ASP A 209 0.10 -10.87 -8.30
C ASP A 209 -1.13 -11.53 -7.67
N TRP A 210 -1.71 -10.94 -6.63
CA TRP A 210 -2.96 -11.43 -6.05
C TRP A 210 -4.12 -11.42 -7.05
N GLU A 211 -4.31 -10.33 -7.79
CA GLU A 211 -5.36 -10.23 -8.80
C GLU A 211 -5.17 -11.26 -9.92
N ASN A 212 -3.93 -11.50 -10.34
CA ASN A 212 -3.60 -12.53 -11.31
C ASN A 212 -3.93 -13.93 -10.80
N ILE A 213 -3.62 -14.24 -9.53
CA ILE A 213 -3.96 -15.52 -8.90
C ILE A 213 -5.49 -15.68 -8.83
N ILE A 214 -6.21 -14.67 -8.35
CA ILE A 214 -7.68 -14.67 -8.26
C ILE A 214 -8.30 -14.95 -9.63
N LYS A 215 -7.82 -14.26 -10.67
CA LYS A 215 -8.28 -14.45 -12.04
C LYS A 215 -7.92 -15.83 -12.60
N LYS A 216 -6.70 -16.31 -12.37
CA LYS A 216 -6.17 -17.60 -12.86
C LYS A 216 -6.99 -18.78 -12.35
N TYR A 217 -7.42 -18.71 -11.09
CA TYR A 217 -8.18 -19.79 -10.43
C TYR A 217 -9.68 -19.50 -10.32
N ASN A 218 -10.16 -18.44 -10.96
CA ASN A 218 -11.57 -18.03 -10.96
C ASN A 218 -12.17 -17.95 -9.53
N ILE A 219 -11.41 -17.37 -8.61
CA ILE A 219 -11.84 -17.14 -7.22
C ILE A 219 -12.68 -15.86 -7.20
N THR A 220 -13.84 -15.92 -6.54
CA THR A 220 -14.86 -14.87 -6.54
C THR A 220 -15.00 -14.32 -5.14
#